data_AF-A0A3B0SGB1-F1
#
_entry.id   AF-A0A3B0SGB1-F1
#
_cell.length_a   1.000
_cell.length_b   1.000
_cell.length_c   1.000
_cell.angle_alpha   90.00
_cell.angle_beta   90.00
_cell.angle_gamma   90.00
#
_symmetry.space_group_name_H-M   'P 1'
#
loop_
_entity.id
_entity.type
_entity.pdbx_description
1 polymer ?
#
loop_
_entity_poly.entity_id
_entity_poly.type
_entity_poly.pdbx_seq_one_letter_code
_entity_poly.pdbx_strand_id
1 'polypeptide(L)'
;VDDTMQWLLVEGSTLLFFVRDDLGVELTAEETGQVPTWVNMLGLAQFHPVVWRDRFDRMCSEGVWNPDVALALSSEFIATDLDAGASVRSEGIGPPSVEDGATALWFMAVNTCRDQFPEGAIEQGPPSFGSVGTPGSS
;
A
#
# COMPACT_ATOMS: atom_id res chain seq x y z
N VAL A 1 -29.82 0.66 -8.38
CA VAL A 1 -28.85 0.38 -7.30
C VAL A 1 -28.12 -0.84 -7.79
N ASP A 2 -26.84 -0.69 -8.11
CA ASP A 2 -26.05 -1.76 -8.73
C ASP A 2 -25.72 -2.81 -7.65
N ASP A 3 -26.00 -4.09 -7.92
CA ASP A 3 -25.96 -5.19 -6.94
C ASP A 3 -24.53 -5.62 -6.55
N THR A 4 -23.52 -4.86 -6.99
CA THR A 4 -22.09 -5.16 -6.82
C THR A 4 -21.43 -4.49 -5.62
N MET A 5 -22.14 -3.59 -4.92
CA MET A 5 -21.60 -2.85 -3.77
C MET A 5 -22.15 -3.38 -2.44
N GLN A 6 -21.31 -4.07 -1.67
CA GLN A 6 -21.63 -4.40 -0.27
C GLN A 6 -21.08 -3.32 0.68
N TRP A 7 -21.95 -2.82 1.55
CA TRP A 7 -21.64 -1.81 2.55
C TRP A 7 -21.12 -2.46 3.84
N LEU A 8 -19.83 -2.31 4.14
CA LEU A 8 -19.31 -2.58 5.48
C LEU A 8 -19.27 -1.27 6.26
N LEU A 9 -20.35 -1.01 7.00
CA LEU A 9 -20.40 0.07 7.99
C LEU A 9 -19.64 -0.37 9.24
N VAL A 10 -18.39 0.07 9.37
CA VAL A 10 -17.67 0.04 10.64
C VAL A 10 -17.85 1.40 11.30
N GLU A 11 -18.47 1.46 12.48
CA GLU A 11 -18.67 2.70 13.24
C GLU A 11 -17.33 3.44 13.40
N GLY A 12 -17.28 4.70 12.94
CA GLY A 12 -16.09 5.56 13.03
C GLY A 12 -15.09 5.46 11.88
N SER A 13 -15.36 4.68 10.84
CA SER A 13 -14.44 4.50 9.70
C SER A 13 -14.93 5.24 8.44
N THR A 14 -14.00 5.85 7.71
CA THR A 14 -14.22 6.35 6.35
C THR A 14 -14.77 5.20 5.49
N LEU A 15 -15.90 5.43 4.81
CA LEU A 15 -16.63 4.45 3.98
C LEU A 15 -15.67 3.68 3.06
N LEU A 16 -15.51 2.38 3.30
CA LEU A 16 -14.76 1.45 2.44
C LEU A 16 -15.76 0.82 1.46
N PHE A 17 -15.55 1.03 0.16
CA PHE A 17 -16.30 0.37 -0.89
C PHE A 17 -15.57 -0.92 -1.27
N PHE A 18 -16.25 -2.04 -1.44
CA PHE A 18 -15.67 -3.23 -2.05
C PHE A 18 -16.37 -3.45 -3.39
N VAL A 19 -15.61 -3.40 -4.49
CA VAL A 19 -16.13 -3.81 -5.80
C VAL A 19 -15.96 -5.31 -5.89
N ARG A 20 -17.08 -6.04 -5.93
CA ARG A 20 -17.09 -7.48 -6.19
C ARG A 20 -16.89 -7.69 -7.70
N ASP A 21 -15.64 -7.85 -8.12
CA ASP A 21 -15.31 -8.42 -9.42
C ASP A 21 -15.56 -9.93 -9.36
N ASP A 22 -16.27 -10.44 -10.37
CA ASP A 22 -16.72 -11.81 -10.56
C ASP A 22 -15.60 -12.87 -10.75
N LEU A 23 -14.32 -12.53 -10.52
CA LEU A 23 -13.18 -13.45 -10.62
C LEU A 23 -12.93 -14.35 -9.39
N GLY A 24 -13.73 -14.25 -8.32
CA GLY A 24 -13.58 -15.13 -7.14
C GLY A 24 -12.25 -14.98 -6.40
N VAL A 25 -11.49 -13.91 -6.68
CA VAL A 25 -10.25 -13.58 -5.98
C VAL A 25 -10.63 -12.87 -4.68
N GLU A 26 -10.58 -13.62 -3.58
CA GLU A 26 -10.72 -13.07 -2.24
C GLU A 26 -9.33 -12.91 -1.61
N LEU A 27 -9.11 -11.78 -0.95
CA LEU A 27 -7.96 -11.62 -0.06
C LEU A 27 -8.15 -12.51 1.17
N THR A 28 -7.06 -13.03 1.72
CA THR A 28 -7.11 -13.69 3.02
C THR A 28 -7.46 -12.64 4.10
N ALA A 29 -7.91 -13.11 5.27
CA ALA A 29 -8.18 -12.20 6.40
C ALA A 29 -6.93 -11.40 6.81
N GLU A 30 -5.75 -12.01 6.68
CA GLU A 30 -4.46 -11.39 6.97
C GLU A 30 -4.14 -10.27 5.97
N GLU A 31 -4.26 -10.55 4.67
CA GLU A 31 -4.06 -9.58 3.59
C GLU A 31 -5.04 -8.41 3.67
N THR A 32 -6.32 -8.72 3.92
CA THR A 32 -7.35 -7.71 4.12
C THR A 32 -6.99 -6.79 5.29
N GLY A 33 -6.41 -7.36 6.36
CA GLY A 33 -5.94 -6.61 7.53
C GLY A 33 -4.77 -5.66 7.25
N GLN A 34 -4.05 -5.83 6.13
CA GLN A 34 -2.91 -4.98 5.78
C GLN A 34 -3.28 -3.76 4.94
N VAL A 35 -4.38 -3.81 4.17
CA VAL A 35 -4.81 -2.71 3.30
C VAL A 35 -4.95 -1.36 4.03
N PRO A 36 -5.49 -1.29 5.27
CA PRO A 36 -5.58 -0.03 6.00
C PRO A 36 -4.23 0.67 6.22
N THR A 37 -3.11 -0.04 6.25
CA THR A 37 -1.77 0.57 6.38
C THR A 37 -1.48 1.54 5.23
N TRP A 38 -1.73 1.10 3.99
CA TRP A 38 -1.55 1.95 2.80
C TRP A 38 -2.49 3.16 2.82
N VAL A 39 -3.77 2.92 3.13
CA VAL A 39 -4.80 3.98 3.18
C VAL A 39 -4.44 5.01 4.26
N ASN A 40 -4.02 4.57 5.44
CA ASN A 40 -3.72 5.45 6.56
C ASN A 40 -2.45 6.28 6.33
N MET A 41 -1.43 5.70 5.69
CA MET A 41 -0.18 6.39 5.42
C MET A 41 -0.27 7.34 4.22
N LEU A 42 -0.96 6.94 3.16
CA LEU A 42 -0.96 7.69 1.90
C LEU A 42 -2.28 8.39 1.58
N GLY A 43 -3.38 7.99 2.19
CA GLY A 43 -4.72 8.44 1.81
C GLY A 43 -5.14 7.97 0.41
N LEU A 44 -4.61 6.83 -0.04
CA LEU A 44 -5.00 6.18 -1.30
C LEU A 44 -5.84 4.95 -0.98
N ALA A 45 -7.11 4.96 -1.38
CA ALA A 45 -8.09 3.95 -1.07
C ALA A 45 -8.38 3.06 -2.30
N GLN A 46 -7.44 2.16 -2.59
CA GLN A 46 -7.63 1.11 -3.58
C GLN A 46 -8.52 0.01 -3.03
N PHE A 47 -9.55 -0.38 -3.77
CA PHE A 47 -10.61 -1.27 -3.29
C PHE A 47 -10.71 -2.58 -4.07
N HIS A 48 -9.96 -2.72 -5.17
CA HIS A 48 -10.07 -3.89 -6.03
C HIS A 48 -9.24 -5.06 -5.46
N PRO A 49 -9.85 -6.21 -5.08
CA PRO A 49 -9.13 -7.33 -4.46
C PRO A 49 -8.01 -7.89 -5.35
N VAL A 50 -8.24 -7.94 -6.67
CA VAL A 50 -7.24 -8.41 -7.66
C VAL A 50 -6.00 -7.51 -7.66
N VAL A 51 -6.17 -6.18 -7.56
CA VAL A 51 -5.04 -5.24 -7.50
C VAL A 51 -4.23 -5.48 -6.23
N TRP A 52 -4.90 -5.66 -5.08
CA TRP A 52 -4.20 -5.94 -3.84
C TRP A 52 -3.50 -7.29 -3.84
N ARG A 53 -4.10 -8.33 -4.40
CA ARG A 53 -3.48 -9.65 -4.56
C ARG A 53 -2.17 -9.54 -5.35
N ASP A 54 -2.19 -8.85 -6.49
CA ASP A 54 -0.99 -8.58 -7.29
C ASP A 54 0.08 -7.83 -6.49
N ARG A 55 -0.32 -6.78 -5.75
CA ARG A 55 0.61 -6.03 -4.89
C ARG A 55 1.25 -6.90 -3.82
N PHE A 56 0.48 -7.76 -3.14
CA PHE A 56 1.02 -8.69 -2.15
C PHE A 56 2.02 -9.65 -2.79
N ASP A 57 1.66 -10.26 -3.92
CA ASP A 57 2.55 -11.18 -4.63
C ASP A 57 3.86 -10.48 -5.06
N ARG A 58 3.78 -9.25 -5.57
CA ARG A 58 4.94 -8.47 -6.01
C ARG A 58 5.81 -8.00 -4.86
N MET A 59 5.24 -7.46 -3.78
CA MET A 59 6.02 -7.06 -2.59
C MET A 59 6.86 -8.22 -2.05
N CYS A 60 6.29 -9.42 -2.03
CA CYS A 60 6.94 -10.60 -1.50
C CYS A 60 7.97 -11.17 -2.49
N SER A 61 7.59 -11.37 -3.76
CA SER A 61 8.46 -12.00 -4.75
C SER A 61 9.60 -11.10 -5.25
N GLU A 62 9.39 -9.78 -5.34
CA GLU A 62 10.42 -8.82 -5.77
C GLU A 62 11.31 -8.38 -4.59
N GLY A 63 10.86 -8.60 -3.36
CA GLY A 63 11.64 -8.37 -2.14
C GLY A 63 11.65 -6.92 -1.67
N VAL A 64 10.50 -6.44 -1.17
CA VAL A 64 10.31 -5.06 -0.67
C VAL A 64 11.21 -4.68 0.51
N TRP A 65 11.92 -5.63 1.12
CA TRP A 65 12.99 -5.34 2.09
C TRP A 65 14.20 -4.65 1.44
N ASN A 66 14.34 -4.68 0.11
CA ASN A 66 15.32 -3.88 -0.62
C ASN A 66 14.79 -2.44 -0.82
N PRO A 67 15.55 -1.39 -0.41
CA PRO A 67 15.11 -0.01 -0.54
C PRO A 67 14.72 0.41 -1.97
N ASP A 68 15.50 0.00 -2.98
CA ASP A 68 15.26 0.40 -4.36
C ASP A 68 13.99 -0.26 -4.92
N VAL A 69 13.76 -1.53 -4.55
CA VAL A 69 12.52 -2.26 -4.89
C VAL A 69 11.32 -1.60 -4.21
N ALA A 70 11.44 -1.27 -2.92
CA ALA A 70 10.36 -0.63 -2.18
C ALA A 70 9.95 0.72 -2.78
N LEU A 71 10.93 1.54 -3.15
CA LEU A 71 10.68 2.82 -3.81
C LEU A 71 10.06 2.64 -5.20
N ALA A 72 10.56 1.69 -5.99
CA ALA A 72 10.03 1.41 -7.33
C ALA A 72 8.56 0.97 -7.27
N LEU A 73 8.25 -0.03 -6.44
CA LEU A 73 6.87 -0.52 -6.25
C LEU A 73 5.95 0.56 -5.68
N SER A 74 6.42 1.31 -4.68
CA SER A 74 5.66 2.41 -4.10
C SER A 74 5.28 3.46 -5.15
N SER A 75 6.26 3.90 -5.95
CA SER A 75 6.05 4.88 -7.02
C SER A 75 5.02 4.39 -8.04
N GLU A 76 5.14 3.13 -8.46
CA GLU A 76 4.22 2.51 -9.42
C GLU A 76 2.79 2.40 -8.87
N PHE A 77 2.64 1.92 -7.63
CA PHE A 77 1.33 1.73 -7.01
C PHE A 77 0.64 3.05 -6.72
N ILE A 78 1.38 4.07 -6.28
CA ILE A 78 0.88 5.43 -6.12
C ILE A 78 0.38 5.97 -7.46
N ALA A 79 1.18 5.86 -8.53
CA ALA A 79 0.79 6.34 -9.84
C ALA A 79 -0.50 5.64 -10.34
N THR A 80 -0.58 4.33 -10.16
CA THR A 80 -1.76 3.54 -10.54
C THR A 80 -3.02 3.96 -9.77
N ASP A 81 -2.90 4.19 -8.45
CA ASP A 81 -4.03 4.62 -7.62
C ASP A 81 -4.47 6.05 -7.96
N LEU A 82 -3.53 6.95 -8.28
CA LEU A 82 -3.85 8.32 -8.70
C LEU A 82 -4.55 8.35 -10.07
N ASP A 83 -4.06 7.59 -11.05
CA ASP A 83 -4.68 7.48 -12.38
C ASP A 83 -6.09 6.87 -12.30
N ALA A 84 -6.31 5.96 -11.35
CA ALA A 84 -7.62 5.38 -11.07
C ALA A 84 -8.55 6.29 -10.25
N GLY A 85 -8.08 7.45 -9.78
CA GLY A 85 -8.86 8.37 -8.96
C GLY A 85 -9.13 7.87 -7.54
N ALA A 86 -8.30 6.96 -7.02
CA ALA A 86 -8.46 6.33 -5.70
C ALA A 86 -7.98 7.20 -4.52
N SER A 87 -7.74 8.49 -4.72
CA SER A 87 -7.28 9.39 -3.65
C SER A 87 -8.45 9.86 -2.78
N VAL A 88 -8.35 9.65 -1.46
CA VAL A 88 -9.26 10.22 -0.45
C VAL A 88 -8.64 11.42 0.28
N ARG A 89 -7.49 11.89 -0.17
CA ARG A 89 -6.78 13.06 0.37
C ARG A 89 -7.51 14.35 0.00
N SER A 90 -7.38 15.37 0.84
CA SER A 90 -7.90 16.71 0.54
C SER A 90 -7.27 17.27 -0.75
N GLU A 91 -8.08 17.98 -1.54
CA GLU A 91 -7.60 18.67 -2.73
C GLU A 91 -6.46 19.63 -2.40
N GLY A 92 -5.43 19.65 -3.25
CA GLY A 92 -4.30 20.59 -3.15
C GLY A 92 -3.11 20.16 -2.28
N ILE A 93 -3.15 18.99 -1.62
CA ILE A 93 -2.02 18.47 -0.81
C ILE A 93 -0.86 17.90 -1.68
N GLY A 94 -1.01 17.87 -3.00
CA GLY A 94 -0.03 17.29 -3.92
C GLY A 94 -0.06 15.75 -3.90
N PRO A 95 0.84 15.05 -4.63
CA PRO A 95 0.93 13.59 -4.59
C PRO A 95 1.47 13.07 -3.24
N PRO A 96 1.21 11.80 -2.86
CA PRO A 96 1.75 11.21 -1.64
C PRO A 96 3.25 10.91 -1.78
N SER A 97 3.96 10.78 -0.66
CA SER A 97 5.40 10.47 -0.66
C SER A 97 5.64 9.01 -1.07
N VAL A 98 6.60 8.82 -1.96
CA VAL A 98 7.06 7.49 -2.39
C VAL A 98 7.77 6.78 -1.23
N GLU A 99 8.50 7.50 -0.38
CA GLU A 99 9.17 6.96 0.80
C GLU A 99 8.15 6.47 1.85
N ASP A 100 7.08 7.24 2.08
CA ASP A 100 5.98 6.81 2.96
C ASP A 100 5.30 5.57 2.39
N GLY A 101 5.12 5.50 1.08
CA GLY A 101 4.53 4.32 0.44
C GLY A 101 5.44 3.11 0.52
N ALA A 102 6.75 3.28 0.33
CA ALA A 102 7.72 2.21 0.46
C ALA A 102 7.77 1.67 1.90
N THR A 103 7.65 2.57 2.88
CA THR A 103 7.52 2.21 4.30
C THR A 103 6.22 1.45 4.56
N ALA A 104 5.09 1.88 3.98
CA ALA A 104 3.81 1.18 4.10
C ALA A 104 3.90 -0.24 3.53
N LEU A 105 4.46 -0.41 2.33
CA LEU A 105 4.64 -1.72 1.69
C LEU A 105 5.52 -2.64 2.55
N TRP A 106 6.58 -2.12 3.17
CA TRP A 106 7.39 -2.90 4.11
C TRP A 106 6.57 -3.41 5.30
N PHE A 107 5.78 -2.56 5.95
CA PHE A 107 4.93 -2.98 7.08
C PHE A 107 3.90 -4.04 6.68
N MET A 108 3.30 -3.89 5.50
CA MET A 108 2.36 -4.86 4.95
C MET A 108 3.04 -6.20 4.67
N ALA A 109 4.26 -6.18 4.11
CA ALA A 109 5.02 -7.38 3.78
C ALA A 109 5.53 -8.14 5.01
N VAL A 110 5.88 -7.45 6.10
CA VAL A 110 6.29 -8.11 7.36
C VAL A 110 5.20 -9.03 7.91
N ASN A 111 3.93 -8.66 7.73
CA ASN A 111 2.81 -9.50 8.12
C ASN A 111 2.47 -10.53 7.05
N THR A 112 2.54 -10.18 5.76
CA THR A 112 2.05 -11.07 4.68
C THR A 112 3.06 -12.14 4.25
N CYS A 113 4.35 -11.83 4.26
CA CYS A 113 5.40 -12.72 3.77
C CYS A 113 6.67 -12.69 4.63
N ARG A 114 6.46 -12.70 5.95
CA ARG A 114 7.51 -12.74 6.97
C ARG A 114 8.62 -13.75 6.66
N ASP A 115 8.25 -14.95 6.22
CA ASP A 115 9.18 -16.06 5.97
C ASP A 115 10.09 -15.84 4.75
N GLN A 116 9.82 -14.83 3.92
CA GLN A 116 10.64 -14.48 2.77
C GLN A 116 11.69 -13.40 3.08
N PHE A 117 11.59 -12.75 4.24
CA PHE A 117 12.56 -11.73 4.64
C PHE A 117 13.94 -12.37 4.89
N PRO A 118 15.03 -11.73 4.43
CA PRO A 118 16.38 -12.12 4.82
C PRO A 118 16.57 -12.07 6.33
N GLU A 119 17.47 -12.90 6.84
CA GLU A 119 17.81 -12.92 8.26
C GLU A 119 18.21 -11.52 8.75
N GLY A 120 17.58 -11.05 9.83
CA GLY A 120 17.85 -9.75 10.42
C GLY A 120 17.18 -8.56 9.73
N ALA A 121 16.50 -8.75 8.59
CA ALA A 121 15.89 -7.64 7.85
C ALA A 121 14.67 -7.04 8.58
N ILE A 122 13.91 -7.86 9.30
CA ILE A 122 12.76 -7.39 10.09
C ILE A 122 13.23 -6.57 11.29
N GLU A 123 14.28 -7.03 11.95
CA GLU A 123 14.89 -6.38 13.13
C GLU A 123 15.54 -5.04 12.79
N GLN A 124 16.07 -4.91 11.57
CA GLN A 124 16.60 -3.65 11.05
C GLN A 124 15.52 -2.60 10.78
N GLY A 125 14.25 -3.02 10.66
CA GLY A 125 13.13 -2.14 10.37
C GLY A 125 13.00 -1.81 8.89
N PRO A 126 12.07 -0.89 8.54
CA PRO A 126 11.86 -0.48 7.16
C PRO A 126 13.12 0.16 6.56
N PRO A 127 13.30 0.09 5.23
CA PRO A 127 14.47 0.65 4.59
C PRO A 127 14.59 2.16 4.86
N SER A 128 15.81 2.63 5.10
CA SER A 128 16.08 4.06 5.23
C SER A 128 16.30 4.67 3.85
N PHE A 129 15.37 5.52 3.43
CA PHE A 129 15.46 6.27 2.18
C PHE A 129 16.15 7.59 2.48
N GLY A 130 17.48 7.64 2.31
CA GLY A 130 18.28 8.79 2.69
C GLY A 130 17.69 10.11 2.16
N SER A 131 17.55 11.11 3.02
CA SER A 131 17.25 12.46 2.58
C SER A 131 18.47 12.93 1.79
N VAL A 132 18.34 13.08 0.46
CA VAL A 132 19.35 13.83 -0.29
C VAL A 132 19.37 15.21 0.33
N GLY A 133 20.48 15.53 1.01
CA GLY A 133 20.64 16.75 1.77
C GLY A 133 20.30 17.97 0.92
N THR A 134 19.51 18.87 1.48
CA THR A 134 19.34 20.21 0.95
C THR A 134 20.74 20.83 0.77
N PRO A 135 21.19 21.18 -0.45
CA PRO A 135 22.41 21.93 -0.58
C PRO A 135 22.12 23.38 -0.19
N GLY A 136 22.63 23.78 0.98
CA GLY A 136 22.96 25.17 1.27
C GLY A 136 21.91 25.99 2.00
N SER A 137 22.30 26.52 3.14
CA SER A 137 22.26 27.97 3.35
C SER A 137 23.52 28.33 4.13
N SER A 138 24.38 29.09 3.44
CA SER A 138 25.61 29.71 3.92
C SER A 138 25.38 30.72 5.05
#